data_AF-A0A358AQD7-F1
#
_entry.id   AF-A0A358AQD7-F1
#
_cell.length_a   1.000
_cell.length_b   1.000
_cell.length_c   1.000
_cell.angle_alpha   90.00
_cell.angle_beta   90.00
_cell.angle_gamma   90.00
#
_symmetry.space_group_name_H-M   'P 1'
#
loop_
_entity.id
_entity.type
_entity.pdbx_description
1 polymer ?
#
loop_
_entity_poly.entity_id
_entity_poly.type
_entity_poly.pdbx_seq_one_letter_code
_entity_poly.pdbx_strand_id
1 'polypeptide(L)'
;MKTLSCDIETYSSVDLTKCGVYKYSESPDFEILLFAYSVDGGDVQLVDLAAGETLPPDVFDALTDDAVLKWAYNANFERVCLSRYLRAGYLNPTAWRCSMVWAAYMGLPLSLAGVGAVLGLEKQKLAGGKDLIRYFCSPCRPTQANGQRMRNLPHHAPEKWAAFRFYNRRDVEVEISVQAKLAKFPVPESLWGEYCQDQHINDFGVQLDMTLVRQAVAADSQARAKLVRLMRGLTELDNPNSTQQMKQWLADNGLETDTLGKKAVAELLKTAPEPLG
;
A
#
# COMPACT_ATOMS: atom_id res chain seq x y z
N MET A 1 -17.51 22.48 -12.98
CA MET A 1 -16.74 21.86 -11.91
C MET A 1 -15.34 22.45 -11.94
N LYS A 2 -14.82 22.94 -10.80
CA LYS A 2 -13.43 23.40 -10.65
C LYS A 2 -12.58 22.38 -9.90
N THR A 3 -13.14 21.79 -8.84
CA THR A 3 -12.48 20.77 -8.05
C THR A 3 -13.35 19.55 -7.81
N LEU A 4 -12.70 18.40 -7.69
CA LEU A 4 -13.32 17.12 -7.33
C LEU A 4 -12.49 16.47 -6.22
N SER A 5 -13.01 16.40 -5.00
CA SER A 5 -12.39 15.58 -3.93
C SER A 5 -12.99 14.19 -3.99
N CYS A 6 -12.18 13.13 -3.93
CA CYS A 6 -12.68 11.76 -4.00
C CYS A 6 -11.86 10.77 -3.16
N ASP A 7 -12.52 9.71 -2.73
CA ASP A 7 -11.93 8.54 -2.09
C ASP A 7 -12.58 7.28 -2.66
N ILE A 8 -11.80 6.22 -2.86
CA ILE A 8 -12.28 4.98 -3.46
C ILE A 8 -12.00 3.79 -2.56
N GLU A 9 -12.95 2.87 -2.54
CA GLU A 9 -12.73 1.54 -1.97
C GLU A 9 -12.58 0.55 -3.10
N THR A 10 -11.60 -0.35 -3.00
CA THR A 10 -11.25 -1.25 -4.11
C THR A 10 -11.09 -2.68 -3.62
N TYR A 11 -11.13 -3.64 -4.54
CA TYR A 11 -10.77 -5.03 -4.28
C TYR A 11 -9.70 -5.47 -5.28
N SER A 12 -8.77 -6.32 -4.82
CA SER A 12 -7.85 -7.07 -5.66
C SER A 12 -7.43 -8.36 -4.94
N SER A 13 -7.15 -9.43 -5.69
CA SER A 13 -6.49 -10.61 -5.12
C SER A 13 -5.03 -10.39 -4.72
N VAL A 14 -4.43 -9.31 -5.21
CA VAL A 14 -3.03 -8.98 -4.94
C VAL A 14 -2.93 -8.16 -3.66
N ASP A 15 -1.94 -8.48 -2.81
CA ASP A 15 -1.67 -7.76 -1.57
C ASP A 15 -0.97 -6.42 -1.85
N LEU A 16 -1.71 -5.31 -1.70
CA LEU A 16 -1.22 -3.95 -1.93
C LEU A 16 0.09 -3.65 -1.18
N THR A 17 0.21 -4.11 0.07
CA THR A 17 1.38 -3.83 0.92
C THR A 17 2.65 -4.53 0.45
N LYS A 18 2.51 -5.60 -0.34
CA LYS A 18 3.64 -6.38 -0.86
C LYS A 18 4.07 -5.96 -2.25
N CYS A 19 3.21 -5.29 -3.01
CA CYS A 19 3.47 -5.04 -4.43
C CYS A 19 3.28 -3.60 -4.91
N GLY A 20 2.70 -2.73 -4.10
CA GLY A 20 2.36 -1.37 -4.50
C GLY A 20 1.12 -1.28 -5.40
N VAL A 21 0.66 -0.05 -5.64
CA VAL A 21 -0.63 0.22 -6.30
C VAL A 21 -0.69 -0.23 -7.76
N TYR A 22 0.42 -0.14 -8.49
CA TYR A 22 0.46 -0.50 -9.92
C TYR A 22 0.08 -1.97 -10.12
N LYS A 23 0.84 -2.91 -9.54
CA LYS A 23 0.54 -4.34 -9.63
C LYS A 23 -0.80 -4.70 -8.99
N TYR A 24 -1.19 -4.00 -7.92
CA TYR A 24 -2.48 -4.18 -7.27
C TYR A 24 -3.66 -3.90 -8.21
N SER A 25 -3.63 -2.76 -8.90
CA SER A 25 -4.68 -2.33 -9.84
C SER A 25 -4.64 -3.08 -11.19
N GLU A 26 -3.48 -3.59 -11.59
CA GLU A 26 -3.32 -4.40 -12.80
C GLU A 26 -3.90 -5.81 -12.69
N SER A 27 -4.26 -6.25 -11.47
CA SER A 27 -4.84 -7.57 -11.26
C SER A 27 -6.07 -7.78 -12.16
N PRO A 28 -6.24 -8.97 -12.78
CA PRO A 28 -7.42 -9.26 -13.59
C PRO A 28 -8.75 -9.15 -12.84
N ASP A 29 -8.72 -9.33 -11.52
CA ASP A 29 -9.88 -9.24 -10.63
C ASP A 29 -9.96 -7.92 -9.85
N PHE A 30 -9.19 -6.90 -10.25
CA PHE A 30 -9.27 -5.58 -9.65
C PHE A 30 -10.62 -4.93 -9.93
N GLU A 31 -11.24 -4.39 -8.88
CA GLU A 31 -12.53 -3.70 -8.95
C GLU A 31 -12.52 -2.45 -8.07
N ILE A 32 -13.08 -1.34 -8.56
CA ILE A 32 -13.50 -0.24 -7.70
C ILE A 32 -14.90 -0.58 -7.18
N LEU A 33 -15.02 -0.62 -5.86
CA LEU A 33 -16.21 -1.05 -5.14
C LEU A 33 -17.12 0.11 -4.80
N LEU A 34 -16.54 1.18 -4.24
CA LEU A 34 -17.23 2.39 -3.83
C LEU A 34 -16.45 3.61 -4.32
N PHE A 35 -17.17 4.66 -4.68
CA PHE A 35 -16.59 5.94 -5.06
C PHE A 35 -17.33 7.05 -4.32
N ALA A 36 -16.69 7.63 -3.30
CA ALA A 36 -17.19 8.81 -2.61
C ALA A 36 -16.55 10.06 -3.21
N TYR A 37 -17.32 11.14 -3.35
CA TYR A 37 -16.81 12.37 -3.92
C TYR A 37 -17.56 13.61 -3.47
N SER A 38 -16.91 14.76 -3.63
CA SER A 38 -17.47 16.09 -3.45
C SER A 38 -17.05 16.99 -4.60
N VAL A 39 -18.04 17.65 -5.21
CA VAL A 39 -17.86 18.63 -6.28
C VAL A 39 -17.74 20.01 -5.66
N ASP A 40 -16.67 20.74 -5.98
CA ASP A 40 -16.46 22.14 -5.57
C ASP A 40 -16.60 22.37 -4.05
N GLY A 41 -16.28 21.35 -3.23
CA GLY A 41 -16.38 21.39 -1.76
C GLY A 41 -17.80 21.28 -1.21
N GLY A 42 -18.77 20.89 -2.05
CA GLY A 42 -20.16 20.63 -1.65
C GLY A 42 -20.36 19.31 -0.90
N ASP A 43 -21.63 18.90 -0.77
CA ASP A 43 -21.99 17.69 -0.05
C ASP A 43 -21.40 16.42 -0.67
N VAL A 44 -20.85 15.56 0.19
CA VAL A 44 -20.26 14.28 -0.24
C VAL A 44 -21.34 13.32 -0.73
N GLN A 45 -21.21 12.91 -1.99
CA GLN A 45 -22.01 11.88 -2.63
C GLN A 45 -21.25 10.54 -2.63
N LEU A 46 -21.96 9.45 -2.84
CA LEU A 46 -21.41 8.10 -2.91
C LEU A 46 -22.03 7.36 -4.09
N VAL A 47 -21.20 6.62 -4.82
CA VAL A 47 -21.62 5.69 -5.87
C VAL A 47 -21.21 4.27 -5.47
N ASP A 48 -22.20 3.38 -5.35
CA ASP A 48 -22.02 1.97 -5.07
C ASP A 48 -21.81 1.18 -6.38
N LEU A 49 -20.58 1.25 -6.88
CA LEU A 49 -20.19 0.58 -8.13
C LEU A 49 -20.35 -0.95 -8.03
N ALA A 50 -20.12 -1.53 -6.84
CA ALA A 50 -20.31 -2.96 -6.62
C ALA A 50 -21.79 -3.38 -6.66
N ALA A 51 -22.72 -2.47 -6.45
CA ALA A 51 -24.16 -2.67 -6.64
C ALA A 51 -24.63 -2.38 -8.07
N GLY A 52 -23.73 -1.98 -8.97
CA GLY A 52 -24.04 -1.67 -10.37
C GLY A 52 -24.47 -0.23 -10.61
N GLU A 53 -24.32 0.67 -9.64
CA GLU A 53 -24.43 2.10 -9.89
C GLU A 53 -23.30 2.56 -10.81
N THR A 54 -23.52 3.69 -11.49
CA THR A 54 -22.55 4.30 -12.41
C THR A 54 -22.23 5.72 -11.97
N LEU A 55 -21.00 6.16 -12.21
CA LEU A 55 -20.63 7.56 -12.01
C LEU A 55 -21.54 8.49 -12.84
N PRO A 56 -22.03 9.61 -12.28
CA PRO A 56 -22.67 10.64 -13.06
C PRO A 56 -21.77 11.11 -14.23
N PRO A 57 -22.32 11.40 -15.42
CA PRO A 57 -21.52 11.73 -16.60
C PRO A 57 -20.56 12.91 -16.38
N ASP A 58 -21.00 13.95 -15.68
CA ASP A 58 -20.19 15.12 -15.36
C ASP A 58 -19.02 14.81 -14.42
N VAL A 59 -19.21 13.89 -13.47
CA VAL A 59 -18.15 13.39 -12.57
C VAL A 59 -17.18 12.50 -13.34
N PHE A 60 -17.69 11.65 -14.24
CA PHE A 60 -16.87 10.81 -15.10
C PHE A 60 -15.95 11.65 -15.99
N ASP A 61 -16.52 12.64 -16.69
CA ASP A 61 -15.77 13.53 -17.58
C ASP A 61 -14.71 14.32 -16.80
N ALA A 62 -15.06 14.82 -15.60
CA ALA A 62 -14.15 15.57 -14.74
C ALA A 62 -12.92 14.78 -14.27
N LEU A 63 -13.01 13.44 -14.16
CA LEU A 63 -11.85 12.60 -13.82
C LEU A 63 -10.77 12.64 -14.90
N THR A 64 -11.17 12.81 -16.17
CA THR A 64 -10.26 12.88 -17.33
C THR A 64 -9.95 14.30 -17.78
N ASP A 65 -10.70 15.30 -17.31
CA ASP A 65 -10.49 16.71 -17.67
C ASP A 65 -9.36 17.33 -16.83
N ASP A 66 -8.24 17.66 -17.46
CA ASP A 66 -7.09 18.29 -16.81
C ASP A 66 -7.35 19.73 -16.34
N ALA A 67 -8.45 20.36 -16.77
CA ALA A 67 -8.89 21.64 -16.24
C ALA A 67 -9.60 21.53 -14.88
N VAL A 68 -10.02 20.33 -14.48
CA VAL A 68 -10.58 20.04 -13.16
C VAL A 68 -9.48 19.55 -12.23
N LEU A 69 -9.33 20.20 -11.07
CA LEU A 69 -8.35 19.83 -10.06
C LEU A 69 -8.91 18.76 -9.12
N LYS A 70 -8.33 17.56 -9.17
CA LYS A 70 -8.73 16.43 -8.33
C LYS A 70 -7.94 16.42 -7.02
N TRP A 71 -8.60 16.06 -5.93
CA TRP A 71 -8.02 15.93 -4.61
C TRP A 71 -8.31 14.55 -4.01
N ALA A 72 -7.30 13.98 -3.36
CA ALA A 72 -7.44 12.77 -2.56
C ALA A 72 -6.35 12.70 -1.48
N TYR A 73 -6.57 11.89 -0.45
CA TYR A 73 -5.60 11.67 0.61
C TYR A 73 -4.75 10.44 0.32
N ASN A 74 -3.52 10.67 -0.15
CA ASN A 74 -2.66 9.70 -0.85
C ASN A 74 -3.04 9.49 -2.33
N ALA A 75 -3.29 10.60 -3.04
CA ALA A 75 -3.79 10.68 -4.42
C ALA A 75 -3.12 9.77 -5.47
N ASN A 76 -1.89 9.29 -5.26
CA ASN A 76 -1.31 8.29 -6.16
C ASN A 76 -2.17 7.01 -6.21
N PHE A 77 -2.77 6.62 -5.08
CA PHE A 77 -3.63 5.44 -5.02
C PHE A 77 -4.88 5.61 -5.89
N GLU A 78 -5.63 6.69 -5.68
CA GLU A 78 -6.86 7.00 -6.40
C GLU A 78 -6.55 7.18 -7.89
N ARG A 79 -5.53 7.96 -8.22
CA ARG A 79 -5.14 8.27 -9.60
C ARG A 79 -4.81 7.00 -10.40
N VAL A 80 -3.99 6.10 -9.85
CA VAL A 80 -3.60 4.86 -10.56
C VAL A 80 -4.79 3.90 -10.70
N CYS A 81 -5.55 3.71 -9.63
CA CYS A 81 -6.76 2.86 -9.65
C CYS A 81 -7.82 3.38 -10.64
N LEU A 82 -8.05 4.70 -10.68
CA LEU A 82 -9.01 5.32 -11.59
C LEU A 82 -8.51 5.31 -13.04
N SER A 83 -7.21 5.47 -13.27
CA SER A 83 -6.59 5.27 -14.59
C SER A 83 -6.94 3.89 -15.16
N ARG A 84 -6.87 2.86 -14.31
CA ARG A 84 -7.23 1.49 -14.68
C ARG A 84 -8.71 1.32 -14.97
N TYR A 85 -9.56 1.87 -14.10
CA TYR A 85 -11.02 1.82 -14.24
C TYR A 85 -11.49 2.51 -15.53
N LEU A 86 -10.97 3.70 -15.82
CA LEU A 86 -11.33 4.51 -16.99
C LEU A 86 -10.70 4.01 -18.31
N ARG A 87 -9.67 3.16 -18.22
CA ARG A 87 -8.91 2.64 -19.37
C ARG A 87 -8.31 3.76 -20.25
N ALA A 88 -7.97 4.89 -19.65
CA ALA A 88 -7.55 6.13 -20.35
C ALA A 88 -6.03 6.34 -20.38
N GLY A 89 -5.23 5.30 -20.12
CA GLY A 89 -3.82 5.48 -19.72
C GLY A 89 -3.72 6.08 -18.32
N TYR A 90 -2.51 6.43 -17.87
CA TYR A 90 -2.34 7.08 -16.58
C TYR A 90 -2.89 8.51 -16.60
N LEU A 91 -3.79 8.81 -15.67
CA LEU A 91 -4.32 10.15 -15.47
C LEU A 91 -3.19 11.11 -15.15
N ASN A 92 -3.21 12.27 -15.81
CA ASN A 92 -2.15 13.27 -15.72
C ASN A 92 -2.02 13.82 -14.29
N PRO A 93 -0.87 13.67 -13.61
CA PRO A 93 -0.70 14.09 -12.23
C PRO A 93 -0.75 15.62 -12.05
N THR A 94 -0.59 16.43 -13.10
CA THR A 94 -0.66 17.90 -12.96
C THR A 94 -2.04 18.38 -12.50
N ALA A 95 -3.08 17.63 -12.86
CA ALA A 95 -4.47 17.88 -12.47
C ALA A 95 -4.85 17.23 -11.12
N TRP A 96 -3.89 16.67 -10.39
CA TRP A 96 -4.11 16.02 -9.10
C TRP A 96 -3.35 16.74 -7.98
N ARG A 97 -3.93 16.73 -6.79
CA ARG A 97 -3.32 17.21 -5.56
C ARG A 97 -3.55 16.21 -4.43
N CYS A 98 -2.53 16.10 -3.58
CA CYS A 98 -2.49 15.11 -2.51
C CYS A 98 -2.53 15.79 -1.14
N SER A 99 -3.62 15.60 -0.40
CA SER A 99 -3.77 16.16 0.95
C SER A 99 -2.70 15.62 1.92
N MET A 100 -2.21 14.40 1.70
CA MET A 100 -1.12 13.80 2.50
C MET A 100 0.23 14.49 2.23
N VAL A 101 0.51 14.93 1.00
CA VAL A 101 1.71 15.73 0.68
C VAL A 101 1.62 17.09 1.36
N TRP A 102 0.44 17.70 1.38
CA TRP A 102 0.21 18.95 2.10
C TRP A 102 0.42 18.78 3.61
N ALA A 103 -0.07 17.69 4.20
CA ALA A 103 0.18 17.36 5.60
C ALA A 103 1.69 17.18 5.88
N ALA A 104 2.41 16.46 5.02
CA ALA A 104 3.85 16.25 5.13
C ALA A 104 4.63 17.58 5.09
N TYR A 105 4.28 18.46 4.14
CA TYR A 105 4.87 19.79 4.03
C TYR A 105 4.71 20.62 5.31
N MET A 106 3.57 20.46 6.00
CA MET A 106 3.28 21.12 7.27
C MET A 106 3.89 20.42 8.50
N GLY A 107 4.65 19.33 8.31
CA GLY A 107 5.20 18.52 9.40
C GLY A 107 4.13 17.78 10.22
N LEU A 108 2.95 17.53 9.64
CA LEU A 108 1.84 16.85 10.29
C LEU A 108 1.92 15.33 10.10
N PRO A 109 1.20 14.53 10.93
CA PRO A 109 1.12 13.08 10.74
C PRO A 109 0.61 12.72 9.34
N LEU A 110 1.19 11.68 8.74
CA LEU A 110 0.84 11.28 7.37
C LEU A 110 -0.49 10.53 7.27
N SER A 111 -1.01 9.95 8.36
CA SER A 111 -2.31 9.25 8.30
C SER A 111 -3.48 10.22 8.42
N LEU A 112 -4.58 9.96 7.68
CA LEU A 112 -5.79 10.80 7.72
C LEU A 112 -6.35 10.96 9.14
N ALA A 113 -6.34 9.87 9.92
CA ALA A 113 -6.73 9.91 11.33
C ALA A 113 -5.75 10.74 12.19
N GLY A 114 -4.45 10.64 11.94
CA GLY A 114 -3.43 11.37 12.70
C GLY A 114 -3.48 12.88 12.43
N VAL A 115 -3.56 13.28 11.16
CA VAL A 115 -3.69 14.70 10.80
C VAL A 115 -5.02 15.26 11.29
N GLY A 116 -6.11 14.50 11.18
CA GLY A 116 -7.43 14.92 11.65
C GLY A 116 -7.46 15.16 13.16
N ALA A 117 -6.78 14.31 13.94
CA ALA A 117 -6.64 14.49 15.39
C ALA A 117 -5.83 15.74 15.74
N VAL A 118 -4.68 15.95 15.10
CA VAL A 118 -3.82 17.13 15.35
C VAL A 118 -4.50 18.44 14.96
N LEU A 119 -5.25 18.45 13.87
CA LEU A 119 -6.00 19.63 13.42
C LEU A 119 -7.30 19.88 14.21
N GLY A 120 -7.65 18.99 15.15
CA GLY A 120 -8.85 19.11 15.97
C GLY A 120 -10.13 19.12 15.13
N LEU A 121 -10.21 18.27 14.11
CA LEU A 121 -11.39 18.22 13.24
C LEU A 121 -12.60 17.67 13.99
N GLU A 122 -13.77 18.28 13.77
CA GLU A 122 -15.04 17.78 14.33
C GLU A 122 -15.38 16.40 13.76
N LYS A 123 -15.20 16.23 12.45
CA LYS A 123 -15.30 14.96 11.76
C LYS A 123 -13.94 14.26 11.80
N GLN A 124 -13.91 13.05 12.32
CA GLN A 124 -12.74 12.19 12.37
C GLN A 124 -12.95 10.92 11.53
N LYS A 125 -11.84 10.36 11.05
CA LYS A 125 -11.80 9.03 10.42
C LYS A 125 -12.27 7.97 11.42
N LEU A 126 -13.12 7.04 10.98
CA LEU A 126 -13.69 6.03 11.87
C LEU A 126 -12.67 4.90 12.15
N ALA A 127 -12.52 4.52 13.43
CA ALA A 127 -11.57 3.47 13.82
C ALA A 127 -11.89 2.07 13.22
N GLY A 128 -13.16 1.78 12.94
CA GLY A 128 -13.63 0.50 12.40
C GLY A 128 -13.34 0.26 10.90
N GLY A 129 -12.78 1.25 10.19
CA GLY A 129 -12.53 1.15 8.75
C GLY A 129 -11.60 0.02 8.36
N LYS A 130 -10.58 -0.27 9.18
CA LYS A 130 -9.59 -1.31 8.88
C LYS A 130 -10.21 -2.71 8.76
N ASP A 131 -11.19 -3.02 9.60
CA ASP A 131 -11.87 -4.31 9.57
C ASP A 131 -12.81 -4.43 8.36
N LEU A 132 -13.43 -3.33 7.96
CA LEU A 132 -14.28 -3.26 6.76
C LEU A 132 -13.45 -3.40 5.47
N ILE A 133 -12.35 -2.65 5.36
CA ILE A 133 -11.39 -2.78 4.26
C ILE A 133 -10.88 -4.22 4.18
N ARG A 134 -10.41 -4.80 5.29
CA ARG A 134 -9.96 -6.20 5.30
C ARG A 134 -11.06 -7.18 4.86
N TYR A 135 -12.31 -6.90 5.18
CA TYR A 135 -13.42 -7.78 4.86
C TYR A 135 -13.80 -7.75 3.38
N PHE A 136 -13.89 -6.56 2.76
CA PHE A 136 -14.38 -6.38 1.39
C PHE A 136 -13.28 -6.20 0.34
N CYS A 137 -12.12 -5.63 0.70
CA CYS A 137 -11.05 -5.24 -0.22
C CYS A 137 -9.97 -6.30 -0.41
N SER A 138 -10.07 -7.45 0.27
CA SER A 138 -9.05 -8.51 0.23
C SER A 138 -9.68 -9.89 0.14
N PRO A 139 -8.95 -10.89 -0.41
CA PRO A 139 -9.38 -12.28 -0.36
C PRO A 139 -9.63 -12.73 1.08
N CYS A 140 -10.62 -13.59 1.25
CA CYS A 140 -10.89 -14.23 2.53
C CYS A 140 -10.49 -15.71 2.50
N ARG A 141 -10.04 -16.23 3.64
CA ARG A 141 -9.69 -17.66 3.74
C ARG A 141 -10.97 -18.50 3.63
N PRO A 142 -11.00 -19.56 2.82
CA PRO A 142 -12.15 -20.44 2.75
C PRO A 142 -12.31 -21.22 4.06
N THR A 143 -13.52 -21.23 4.60
CA THR A 143 -13.89 -21.88 5.87
C THR A 143 -15.28 -22.50 5.73
N GLN A 144 -15.64 -23.43 6.62
CA GLN A 144 -17.00 -23.98 6.62
C GLN A 144 -18.04 -22.89 6.90
N ALA A 145 -17.79 -22.02 7.89
CA ALA A 145 -18.70 -20.94 8.29
C ALA A 145 -18.97 -19.92 7.17
N ASN A 146 -18.02 -19.74 6.24
CA ASN A 146 -18.18 -18.79 5.13
C ASN A 146 -18.60 -19.46 3.81
N GLY A 147 -18.91 -20.76 3.83
CA GLY A 147 -19.31 -21.51 2.64
C GLY A 147 -18.17 -21.76 1.66
N GLN A 148 -16.93 -21.87 2.14
CA GLN A 148 -15.70 -22.03 1.34
C GLN A 148 -15.45 -20.90 0.33
N ARG A 149 -16.07 -19.72 0.54
CA ARG A 149 -15.84 -18.56 -0.32
C ARG A 149 -14.43 -18.01 -0.15
N MET A 150 -13.90 -17.47 -1.23
CA MET A 150 -12.57 -16.83 -1.27
C MET A 150 -12.63 -15.30 -1.34
N ARG A 151 -13.83 -14.72 -1.43
CA ARG A 151 -14.09 -13.28 -1.44
C ARG A 151 -15.40 -12.98 -0.72
N ASN A 152 -15.46 -11.86 0.01
CA ASN A 152 -16.72 -11.36 0.53
C ASN A 152 -17.31 -10.32 -0.43
N LEU A 153 -18.60 -10.45 -0.73
CA LEU A 153 -19.36 -9.54 -1.59
C LEU A 153 -20.35 -8.75 -0.72
N PRO A 154 -20.88 -7.61 -1.20
CA PRO A 154 -21.83 -6.79 -0.44
C PRO A 154 -22.97 -7.58 0.20
N HIS A 155 -23.58 -8.50 -0.54
CA HIS A 155 -24.72 -9.31 -0.08
C HIS A 155 -24.35 -10.35 1.00
N HIS A 156 -23.06 -10.68 1.19
CA HIS A 156 -22.64 -11.58 2.27
C HIS A 156 -22.71 -10.92 3.65
N ALA A 157 -22.68 -9.58 3.74
CA ALA A 157 -22.79 -8.84 4.99
C ALA A 157 -23.38 -7.43 4.76
N PRO A 158 -24.70 -7.30 4.51
CA PRO A 158 -25.33 -6.04 4.14
C PRO A 158 -25.15 -4.91 5.17
N GLU A 159 -25.17 -5.24 6.46
CA GLU A 159 -24.95 -4.26 7.54
C GLU A 159 -23.50 -3.72 7.53
N LYS A 160 -22.51 -4.61 7.33
CA LYS A 160 -21.11 -4.20 7.17
C LYS A 160 -20.93 -3.37 5.90
N TRP A 161 -21.63 -3.71 4.83
CA TRP A 161 -21.61 -2.95 3.59
C TRP A 161 -22.15 -1.54 3.79
N ALA A 162 -23.27 -1.39 4.50
CA ALA A 162 -23.82 -0.09 4.86
C ALA A 162 -22.85 0.75 5.72
N ALA A 163 -22.17 0.12 6.68
CA ALA A 163 -21.13 0.77 7.47
C ALA A 163 -19.91 1.18 6.61
N PHE A 164 -19.56 0.38 5.60
CA PHE A 164 -18.46 0.66 4.68
C PHE A 164 -18.77 1.84 3.74
N ARG A 165 -20.00 1.90 3.21
CA ARG A 165 -20.50 3.08 2.49
C ARG A 165 -20.41 4.36 3.33
N PHE A 166 -20.81 4.29 4.60
CA PHE A 166 -20.71 5.43 5.52
C PHE A 166 -19.25 5.83 5.79
N TYR A 167 -18.37 4.83 5.96
CA TYR A 167 -16.94 5.04 6.16
C TYR A 167 -16.27 5.77 4.99
N ASN A 168 -16.47 5.31 3.75
CA ASN A 168 -15.89 5.93 2.56
C ASN A 168 -16.41 7.37 2.36
N ARG A 169 -17.70 7.63 2.60
CA ARG A 169 -18.22 9.03 2.64
C ARG A 169 -17.52 9.86 3.71
N ARG A 170 -17.35 9.32 4.92
CA ARG A 170 -16.71 10.04 6.03
C ARG A 170 -15.26 10.40 5.70
N ASP A 171 -14.51 9.53 5.05
CA ASP A 171 -13.11 9.83 4.70
C ASP A 171 -13.03 11.09 3.80
N VAL A 172 -13.86 11.22 2.76
CA VAL A 172 -13.93 12.45 1.95
C VAL A 172 -14.30 13.69 2.77
N GLU A 173 -15.25 13.58 3.71
CA GLU A 173 -15.62 14.70 4.58
C GLU A 173 -14.43 15.17 5.45
N VAL A 174 -13.64 14.23 5.95
CA VAL A 174 -12.44 14.51 6.75
C VAL A 174 -11.37 15.14 5.87
N GLU A 175 -11.16 14.64 4.65
CA GLU A 175 -10.22 15.21 3.70
C GLU A 175 -10.52 16.67 3.35
N ILE A 176 -11.78 16.98 3.05
CA ILE A 176 -12.22 18.37 2.79
C ILE A 176 -11.95 19.24 4.02
N SER A 177 -12.19 18.70 5.21
CA SER A 177 -11.93 19.41 6.48
C SER A 177 -10.44 19.66 6.70
N VAL A 178 -9.57 18.70 6.34
CA VAL A 178 -8.11 18.88 6.32
C VAL A 178 -7.74 20.00 5.34
N GLN A 179 -8.21 19.93 4.09
CA GLN A 179 -7.93 20.95 3.07
C GLN A 179 -8.36 22.35 3.55
N ALA A 180 -9.54 22.49 4.15
CA ALA A 180 -10.03 23.76 4.66
C ALA A 180 -9.14 24.35 5.78
N LYS A 181 -8.59 23.50 6.66
CA LYS A 181 -7.63 23.93 7.69
C LYS A 181 -6.28 24.32 7.08
N LEU A 182 -5.80 23.54 6.12
CA LEU A 182 -4.49 23.73 5.50
C LEU A 182 -4.47 24.85 4.45
N ALA A 183 -5.61 25.28 3.92
CA ALA A 183 -5.73 26.32 2.90
C ALA A 183 -5.01 27.64 3.22
N LYS A 184 -4.79 27.94 4.51
CA LYS A 184 -4.03 29.12 4.96
C LYS A 184 -2.51 28.98 4.78
N PHE A 185 -2.02 27.78 4.51
CA PHE A 185 -0.60 27.44 4.42
C PHE A 185 -0.34 26.65 3.13
N PRO A 186 -0.56 27.26 1.95
CA PRO A 186 -0.47 26.54 0.68
C PRO A 186 0.93 25.96 0.45
N VAL A 187 0.96 24.76 -0.10
CA VAL A 187 2.19 24.15 -0.63
C VAL A 187 2.65 24.98 -1.84
N PRO A 188 3.93 25.36 -1.93
CA PRO A 188 4.48 26.08 -3.09
C PRO A 188 4.31 25.30 -4.39
N GLU A 189 4.04 26.02 -5.49
CA GLU A 189 3.81 25.38 -6.80
C GLU A 189 5.03 24.59 -7.31
N SER A 190 6.25 25.01 -6.95
CA SER A 190 7.46 24.25 -7.26
C SER A 190 7.44 22.83 -6.66
N LEU A 191 6.92 22.68 -5.44
CA LEU A 191 6.82 21.38 -4.77
C LEU A 191 5.70 20.51 -5.38
N TRP A 192 4.63 21.12 -5.90
CA TRP A 192 3.67 20.40 -6.74
C TRP A 192 4.30 19.94 -8.06
N GLY A 193 5.21 20.74 -8.64
CA GLY A 193 6.01 20.34 -9.79
C GLY A 193 6.92 19.14 -9.50
N GLU A 194 7.52 19.06 -8.32
CA GLU A 194 8.30 17.91 -7.85
C GLU A 194 7.41 16.67 -7.63
N TYR A 195 6.24 16.85 -7.00
CA TYR A 195 5.24 15.78 -6.85
C TYR A 195 4.83 15.19 -8.21
N CYS A 196 4.58 16.04 -9.21
CA CYS A 196 4.23 15.59 -10.56
C CYS A 196 5.36 14.81 -11.23
N GLN A 197 6.61 15.25 -11.06
CA GLN A 197 7.79 14.53 -11.57
C GLN A 197 7.92 13.15 -10.92
N ASP A 198 7.73 13.05 -9.60
CA ASP A 198 7.68 11.77 -8.90
C ASP A 198 6.59 10.85 -9.46
N GLN A 199 5.39 11.37 -9.71
CA GLN A 199 4.30 10.56 -10.29
C GLN A 199 4.66 10.06 -11.69
N HIS A 200 5.23 10.90 -12.56
CA HIS A 200 5.67 10.49 -13.89
C HIS A 200 6.77 9.42 -13.86
N ILE A 201 7.73 9.53 -12.93
CA ILE A 201 8.77 8.51 -12.76
C ILE A 201 8.15 7.16 -12.37
N ASN A 202 7.21 7.18 -11.44
CA ASN A 202 6.51 5.97 -10.99
C ASN A 202 5.63 5.37 -12.11
N ASP A 203 4.93 6.20 -12.88
CA ASP A 203 4.11 5.77 -14.02
C ASP A 203 4.97 5.14 -15.13
N PHE A 204 6.17 5.70 -15.36
CA PHE A 204 7.11 5.20 -16.37
C PHE A 204 7.72 3.85 -15.97
N GLY A 205 8.05 3.70 -14.69
CA GLY A 205 8.65 2.49 -14.14
C GLY A 205 10.08 2.24 -14.63
N VAL A 206 10.58 1.01 -14.42
CA VAL A 206 11.90 0.58 -14.89
C VAL A 206 11.80 -0.78 -15.54
N GLN A 207 12.31 -0.92 -16.77
CA GLN A 207 12.35 -2.20 -17.45
C GLN A 207 13.49 -3.05 -16.89
N LEU A 208 13.17 -4.29 -16.51
CA LEU A 208 14.13 -5.25 -15.98
C LEU A 208 14.40 -6.36 -17.01
N ASP A 209 15.67 -6.77 -17.11
CA ASP A 209 16.01 -8.00 -17.82
C ASP A 209 15.58 -9.21 -16.99
N MET A 210 14.41 -9.75 -17.33
CA MET A 210 13.84 -10.89 -16.62
C MET A 210 14.61 -12.20 -16.86
N THR A 211 15.51 -12.27 -17.84
CA THR A 211 16.44 -13.40 -17.99
C THR A 211 17.52 -13.28 -16.93
N LEU A 212 18.17 -12.12 -16.82
CA LEU A 212 19.18 -11.87 -15.80
C LEU A 212 18.63 -12.08 -14.38
N VAL A 213 17.45 -11.53 -14.07
CA VAL A 213 16.80 -11.71 -12.76
C VAL A 213 16.57 -13.19 -12.45
N ARG A 214 16.02 -13.96 -13.38
CA ARG A 214 15.76 -15.40 -13.18
C ARG A 214 17.06 -16.19 -12.98
N GLN A 215 18.10 -15.90 -13.76
CA GLN A 215 19.40 -16.56 -13.62
C GLN A 215 20.08 -16.19 -12.30
N ALA A 216 19.99 -14.94 -11.86
CA ALA A 216 20.53 -14.51 -10.56
C ALA A 216 19.85 -15.24 -9.39
N VAL A 217 18.51 -15.35 -9.41
CA VAL A 217 17.75 -16.11 -8.39
C VAL A 217 18.11 -17.60 -8.41
N ALA A 218 18.30 -18.18 -9.60
CA ALA A 218 18.72 -19.58 -9.73
C ALA A 218 20.14 -19.79 -9.18
N ALA A 219 21.07 -18.90 -9.49
CA ALA A 219 22.45 -18.95 -8.99
C ALA A 219 22.50 -18.80 -7.45
N ASP A 220 21.75 -17.86 -6.88
CA ASP A 220 21.62 -17.71 -5.43
C ASP A 220 21.09 -18.99 -4.77
N SER A 221 20.02 -19.57 -5.33
CA SER A 221 19.42 -20.81 -4.82
C SER A 221 20.41 -21.98 -4.83
N GLN A 222 21.20 -22.12 -5.90
CA GLN A 222 22.24 -23.15 -6.01
C GLN A 222 23.39 -22.93 -5.02
N ALA A 223 23.86 -21.69 -4.91
CA ALA A 223 24.91 -21.32 -3.97
C ALA A 223 24.48 -21.58 -2.53
N ARG A 224 23.25 -21.16 -2.17
CA ARG A 224 22.66 -21.41 -0.85
C ARG A 224 22.55 -22.90 -0.54
N ALA A 225 22.06 -23.71 -1.49
CA ALA A 225 21.96 -25.15 -1.31
C ALA A 225 23.35 -25.82 -1.15
N LYS A 226 24.38 -25.33 -1.85
CA LYS A 226 25.76 -25.79 -1.67
C LYS A 226 26.29 -25.42 -0.28
N LEU A 227 26.14 -24.17 0.14
CA LEU A 227 26.62 -23.69 1.43
C LEU A 227 25.92 -24.39 2.60
N VAL A 228 24.60 -24.60 2.54
CA VAL A 228 23.88 -25.36 3.58
C VAL A 228 24.37 -26.80 3.67
N ARG A 229 24.66 -27.47 2.55
CA ARG A 229 25.24 -28.82 2.56
C ARG A 229 26.64 -28.83 3.18
N LEU A 230 27.50 -27.87 2.83
CA LEU A 230 28.83 -27.76 3.43
C LEU A 230 28.75 -27.50 4.93
N MET A 231 27.89 -26.57 5.37
CA MET A 231 27.69 -26.31 6.79
C MET A 231 27.22 -27.55 7.55
N ARG A 232 26.24 -28.30 7.01
CA ARG A 232 25.79 -29.57 7.61
C ARG A 232 26.92 -30.59 7.70
N GLY A 233 27.78 -30.68 6.68
CA GLY A 233 28.91 -31.60 6.68
C GLY A 233 29.99 -31.23 7.71
N LEU A 234 30.15 -29.93 8.01
CA LEU A 234 31.13 -29.44 9.00
C LEU A 234 30.60 -29.49 10.43
N THR A 235 29.31 -29.22 10.64
CA THR A 235 28.75 -29.05 11.99
C THR A 235 27.83 -30.18 12.43
N GLU A 236 27.44 -31.08 11.53
CA GLU A 236 26.45 -32.14 11.74
C GLU A 236 25.06 -31.65 12.23
N LEU A 237 24.81 -30.33 12.18
CA LEU A 237 23.54 -29.75 12.59
C LEU A 237 22.42 -30.06 11.60
N ASP A 238 21.25 -30.46 12.11
CA ASP A 238 20.04 -30.64 11.30
C ASP A 238 19.63 -29.35 10.56
N ASN A 239 19.73 -28.21 11.25
CA ASN A 239 19.43 -26.90 10.70
C ASN A 239 20.53 -25.87 11.00
N PRO A 240 21.59 -25.78 10.17
CA PRO A 240 22.67 -24.81 10.36
C PRO A 240 22.22 -23.36 10.16
N ASN A 241 21.01 -23.11 9.66
CA ASN A 241 20.46 -21.74 9.57
C ASN A 241 19.82 -21.29 10.89
N SER A 242 19.62 -22.18 11.86
CA SER A 242 19.14 -21.78 13.18
C SER A 242 20.27 -21.10 13.95
N THR A 243 20.11 -19.80 14.19
CA THR A 243 21.07 -19.02 14.99
C THR A 243 21.30 -19.66 16.35
N GLN A 244 20.25 -20.22 16.97
CA GLN A 244 20.38 -20.88 18.26
C GLN A 244 21.24 -22.15 18.18
N GLN A 245 20.98 -23.03 17.21
CA GLN A 245 21.76 -24.27 17.04
C GLN A 245 23.22 -23.97 16.72
N MET A 246 23.47 -22.99 15.84
CA MET A 246 24.82 -22.61 15.46
C MET A 246 25.60 -22.01 16.64
N LYS A 247 24.97 -21.17 17.47
CA LYS A 247 25.63 -20.62 18.67
C LYS A 247 25.99 -21.71 19.67
N GLN A 248 25.10 -22.69 19.87
CA GLN A 248 25.40 -23.82 20.76
C GLN A 248 26.58 -24.63 20.24
N TRP A 249 26.57 -24.98 18.94
CA TRP A 249 27.67 -25.72 18.33
C TRP A 249 29.02 -24.98 18.45
N LEU A 250 29.03 -23.66 18.22
CA LEU A 250 30.26 -22.85 18.39
C LEU A 250 30.74 -22.86 19.84
N ALA A 251 29.84 -22.72 20.82
CA ALA A 251 30.19 -22.77 22.24
C ALA A 251 30.78 -24.14 22.63
N ASP A 252 30.17 -25.23 22.17
CA ASP A 252 30.64 -26.60 22.39
C ASP A 252 32.05 -26.84 21.80
N ASN A 253 32.42 -26.07 20.76
CA ASN A 253 33.72 -26.10 20.12
C ASN A 253 34.64 -24.92 20.55
N GLY A 254 34.35 -24.29 21.70
CA GLY A 254 35.26 -23.33 22.34
C GLY A 254 35.13 -21.87 21.88
N LEU A 255 34.03 -21.51 21.21
CA LEU A 255 33.76 -20.15 20.75
C LEU A 255 32.37 -19.66 21.16
N GLU A 256 32.28 -19.02 22.32
CA GLU A 256 31.04 -18.39 22.79
C GLU A 256 30.75 -17.07 22.06
N THR A 257 29.48 -16.85 21.72
CA THR A 257 29.02 -15.58 21.17
C THR A 257 27.53 -15.38 21.42
N ASP A 258 27.11 -14.13 21.61
CA ASP A 258 25.69 -13.77 21.76
C ASP A 258 24.97 -13.64 20.41
N THR A 259 25.72 -13.34 19.34
CA THR A 259 25.15 -12.99 18.03
C THR A 259 25.99 -13.50 16.86
N LEU A 260 25.28 -13.89 15.80
CA LEU A 260 25.87 -14.28 14.51
C LEU A 260 25.60 -13.23 13.41
N GLY A 261 25.42 -11.97 13.83
CA GLY A 261 25.36 -10.85 12.89
C GLY A 261 26.68 -10.69 12.14
N LYS A 262 26.60 -10.19 10.89
CA LYS A 262 27.76 -10.07 9.98
C LYS A 262 29.01 -9.45 10.61
N LYS A 263 28.86 -8.39 11.40
CA LYS A 263 29.99 -7.72 12.08
C LYS A 263 30.62 -8.60 13.16
N ALA A 264 29.80 -9.27 13.98
CA ALA A 264 30.30 -10.14 15.04
C ALA A 264 31.03 -11.37 14.46
N VAL A 265 30.46 -12.00 13.43
CA VAL A 265 31.12 -13.13 12.75
C VAL A 265 32.47 -12.72 12.16
N ALA A 266 32.57 -11.53 11.57
CA ALA A 266 33.84 -11.04 11.04
C ALA A 266 34.92 -10.83 12.11
N GLU A 267 34.56 -10.43 13.33
CA GLU A 267 35.50 -10.34 14.44
C GLU A 267 35.86 -11.72 15.01
N LEU A 268 34.87 -12.60 15.18
CA LEU A 268 35.07 -13.97 15.65
C LEU A 268 36.05 -14.75 14.76
N LEU A 269 36.00 -14.56 13.44
CA LEU A 269 36.92 -15.21 12.49
C LEU A 269 38.39 -14.84 12.71
N LYS A 270 38.70 -13.72 13.39
CA LYS A 270 40.09 -13.30 13.67
C LYS A 270 40.68 -14.02 14.88
N THR A 271 39.84 -14.43 15.81
CA THR A 271 40.24 -15.02 17.10
C THR A 271 39.75 -16.46 17.26
N ALA A 272 39.11 -17.00 16.22
CA ALA A 272 38.60 -18.36 16.16
C ALA A 272 39.74 -19.38 16.33
N PRO A 273 39.65 -20.31 17.30
CA PRO A 273 40.68 -21.35 17.46
C PRO A 273 40.73 -22.29 16.24
N GLU A 274 41.94 -22.71 15.85
CA GLU A 274 42.14 -23.71 14.80
C GLU A 274 42.59 -25.05 15.41
N PRO A 275 41.88 -26.18 15.15
CA PRO A 275 40.63 -26.30 14.41
C PRO A 275 39.38 -26.14 15.32
N LEU A 276 38.37 -25.44 14.82
CA LEU A 276 36.99 -25.48 15.31
C LEU A 276 36.31 -26.70 14.67
N GLY A 277 36.40 -27.85 15.33
CA GLY A 277 35.96 -29.16 14.82
C GLY A 277 37.11 -30.07 14.45
#